data_AF-A0A0B2RBJ4-F1
#
_entry.id   AF-A0A0B2RBJ4-F1
#
_cell.length_a   1.000
_cell.length_b   1.000
_cell.length_c   1.000
_cell.angle_alpha   90.00
_cell.angle_beta   90.00
_cell.angle_gamma   90.00
#
_symmetry.space_group_name_H-M   'P 1'
#
loop_
_entity.id
_entity.type
_entity.pdbx_description
1 polymer ?
#
loop_
_entity_poly.entity_id
_entity_poly.type
_entity_poly.pdbx_seq_one_letter_code
_entity_poly.pdbx_strand_id
1 'polypeptide(L)'
;MEAEAENNDVKKEENNNDNNNNNESNGKIGNSSECLSKPKRQMKMPFQLEMLEKAYVGLLSTPNLSIREAMVTNILLGKNDNVEGVCTFFGMKFYAPSVILTTGTFMSGKIWVGRTSMPAGRVGESASLGLTKNLQRLGFETDRLKNGTPA
;
A
#
# COMPACT_ATOMS: atom_id res chain seq x y z
N MET A 1 50.21 -17.82 -35.35
CA MET A 1 50.15 -18.82 -34.28
C MET A 1 48.68 -19.18 -34.14
N GLU A 2 48.07 -20.00 -35.00
CA GLU A 2 48.53 -21.25 -35.63
C GLU A 2 48.73 -22.40 -34.62
N ALA A 3 48.21 -23.58 -35.02
CA ALA A 3 48.13 -24.89 -34.35
C ALA A 3 46.93 -25.05 -33.37
N GLU A 4 45.88 -25.85 -33.63
CA GLU A 4 45.80 -27.29 -33.99
C GLU A 4 46.60 -28.17 -33.02
N ALA A 5 46.22 -29.38 -32.60
CA ALA A 5 45.05 -30.25 -32.65
C ALA A 5 45.45 -31.48 -31.79
N GLU A 6 44.51 -32.26 -31.29
CA GLU A 6 44.66 -33.73 -31.14
C GLU A 6 43.30 -34.32 -30.76
N ASN A 7 42.59 -34.90 -31.74
CA ASN A 7 42.56 -36.34 -32.10
C ASN A 7 41.63 -37.14 -31.18
N ASN A 8 40.42 -37.48 -31.65
CA ASN A 8 40.07 -38.61 -32.53
C ASN A 8 39.93 -39.93 -31.76
N ASP A 9 38.70 -40.46 -31.72
CA ASP A 9 38.34 -41.85 -32.04
C ASP A 9 36.89 -42.11 -31.58
N VAL A 10 36.03 -42.91 -32.20
CA VAL A 10 35.88 -43.49 -33.54
C VAL A 10 34.42 -44.00 -33.58
N LYS A 11 33.76 -43.77 -34.72
CA LYS A 11 32.65 -44.49 -35.38
C LYS A 11 31.67 -45.34 -34.55
N LYS A 12 30.37 -45.19 -34.84
CA LYS A 12 29.58 -46.04 -35.77
C LYS A 12 28.11 -45.60 -35.77
N GLU A 13 27.55 -45.33 -36.97
CA GLU A 13 26.49 -46.13 -37.63
C GLU A 13 25.18 -46.09 -36.81
N GLU A 14 24.04 -45.62 -37.30
CA GLU A 14 23.40 -45.99 -38.57
C GLU A 14 22.27 -45.00 -38.90
N ASN A 15 22.04 -44.86 -40.20
CA ASN A 15 20.92 -44.16 -40.82
C ASN A 15 19.59 -44.84 -40.48
N ASN A 16 18.51 -44.06 -40.41
CA ASN A 16 17.37 -44.27 -41.32
C ASN A 16 16.47 -43.04 -41.31
N ASN A 17 16.42 -42.38 -42.48
CA ASN A 17 15.35 -41.48 -42.87
C ASN A 17 14.05 -42.27 -42.98
N ASP A 18 12.92 -41.68 -42.60
CA ASP A 18 11.74 -41.63 -43.49
C ASP A 18 10.69 -40.63 -42.98
N ASN A 19 10.64 -39.51 -43.70
CA ASN A 19 9.47 -38.85 -44.30
C ASN A 19 8.10 -38.87 -43.60
N ASN A 20 7.62 -37.63 -43.40
CA ASN A 20 6.25 -37.13 -43.64
C ASN A 20 5.05 -37.91 -43.07
N ASN A 21 4.24 -37.21 -42.26
CA ASN A 21 2.87 -36.87 -42.67
C ASN A 21 2.23 -35.85 -41.73
N ASN A 22 1.65 -34.83 -42.36
CA ASN A 22 0.76 -33.84 -41.77
C ASN A 22 -0.41 -34.51 -41.07
N ASN A 23 -0.80 -34.01 -39.89
CA ASN A 23 -2.19 -33.94 -39.48
C ASN A 23 -2.37 -32.85 -38.42
N GLU A 24 -3.10 -31.81 -38.80
CA GLU A 24 -3.66 -30.81 -37.91
C GLU A 24 -4.44 -31.50 -36.78
N SER A 25 -4.06 -31.21 -35.54
CA SER A 25 -5.04 -31.18 -34.46
C SER A 25 -4.83 -29.89 -33.70
N ASN A 26 -5.82 -29.02 -33.84
CA ASN A 26 -5.97 -27.75 -33.15
C ASN A 26 -5.70 -27.93 -31.65
N GLY A 27 -4.50 -27.56 -31.21
CA GLY A 27 -4.22 -27.33 -29.80
C GLY A 27 -5.04 -26.14 -29.34
N LYS A 28 -6.22 -26.41 -28.75
CA LYS A 28 -6.86 -25.45 -27.84
C LYS A 28 -5.84 -25.16 -26.75
N ILE A 29 -5.14 -24.04 -26.87
CA ILE A 29 -4.48 -23.39 -25.74
C ILE A 29 -5.64 -23.01 -24.82
N GLY A 30 -5.93 -23.90 -23.87
CA GLY A 30 -6.91 -23.64 -22.83
C GLY A 30 -6.42 -22.43 -22.06
N ASN A 31 -7.11 -21.31 -22.20
CA ASN A 31 -7.02 -20.21 -21.25
C ASN A 31 -7.51 -20.75 -19.91
N SER A 32 -6.61 -21.32 -19.10
CA SER A 32 -6.88 -21.57 -17.69
C SER A 32 -6.78 -20.24 -16.95
N SER A 33 -7.71 -19.34 -17.25
CA SER A 33 -8.14 -18.37 -16.27
C SER A 33 -8.92 -19.17 -15.21
N GLU A 34 -8.20 -19.80 -14.29
CA GLU A 34 -8.80 -20.24 -13.04
C GLU A 34 -9.40 -18.98 -12.40
N CYS A 35 -10.71 -18.83 -12.56
CA CYS A 35 -11.49 -17.78 -11.95
C CYS A 35 -11.52 -18.02 -10.44
N LEU A 36 -10.44 -17.67 -9.76
CA LEU A 36 -10.37 -17.76 -8.30
C LEU A 36 -11.36 -16.72 -7.72
N SER A 37 -12.54 -17.18 -7.33
CA SER A 37 -13.56 -16.35 -6.69
C SER A 37 -12.98 -15.77 -5.39
N LYS A 38 -12.72 -14.46 -5.38
CA LYS A 38 -12.27 -13.77 -4.17
C LYS A 38 -13.43 -13.70 -3.18
N PRO A 39 -13.23 -14.06 -1.89
CA PRO A 39 -14.29 -13.97 -0.90
C PRO A 39 -14.74 -12.52 -0.76
N LYS A 40 -16.04 -12.27 -0.95
CA LYS A 40 -16.70 -11.00 -0.63
C LYS A 40 -17.65 -11.26 0.53
N ARG A 41 -17.62 -10.41 1.56
CA ARG A 41 -18.55 -10.46 2.69
C ARG A 41 -19.16 -9.09 2.90
N GLN A 42 -20.48 -9.06 3.12
CA GLN A 42 -21.15 -7.85 3.56
C GLN A 42 -21.02 -7.72 5.07
N MET A 43 -20.39 -6.65 5.52
CA MET A 43 -20.32 -6.33 6.94
C MET A 43 -21.62 -5.62 7.35
N LYS A 44 -22.28 -6.11 8.41
CA LYS A 44 -23.51 -5.50 8.94
C LYS A 44 -23.17 -4.43 9.97
N MET A 45 -23.89 -3.30 9.99
CA MET A 45 -23.60 -2.16 10.87
C MET A 45 -23.48 -2.53 12.37
N PRO A 46 -24.37 -3.36 12.97
CA PRO A 46 -24.22 -3.72 14.39
C PRO A 46 -22.90 -4.46 14.66
N PHE A 47 -22.49 -5.33 13.75
CA PHE A 47 -21.24 -6.07 13.85
C PHE A 47 -20.02 -5.14 13.73
N GLN A 48 -20.11 -4.06 12.95
CA GLN A 48 -19.03 -3.07 12.84
C GLN A 48 -18.77 -2.37 14.17
N LEU A 49 -19.83 -1.92 14.83
CA LEU A 49 -19.73 -1.22 16.12
C LEU A 49 -19.15 -2.14 17.19
N GLU A 50 -19.65 -3.37 17.26
CA GLU A 50 -19.13 -4.39 18.18
C GLU A 50 -17.65 -4.69 17.91
N MET A 51 -17.24 -4.81 16.65
CA MET A 51 -15.84 -5.02 16.28
C MET A 51 -14.95 -3.83 16.67
N LEU A 52 -15.42 -2.59 16.49
CA LEU A 52 -14.67 -1.39 16.87
C LEU A 52 -14.47 -1.31 18.38
N GLU A 53 -15.51 -1.59 19.16
CA GLU A 53 -15.42 -1.60 20.62
C GLU A 53 -14.41 -2.65 21.10
N LYS A 54 -14.50 -3.88 20.59
CA LYS A 54 -13.55 -4.95 20.91
C LYS A 54 -12.12 -4.59 20.50
N ALA A 55 -11.94 -3.99 19.32
CA ALA A 55 -10.62 -3.56 18.85
C ALA A 55 -10.02 -2.49 19.77
N TYR A 56 -10.82 -1.51 20.20
CA TYR A 56 -10.37 -0.45 21.11
C TYR A 56 -9.94 -1.03 22.47
N VAL A 57 -10.74 -1.92 23.05
CA VAL A 57 -10.38 -2.62 24.29
C VAL A 57 -9.11 -3.47 24.12
N GLY A 58 -8.95 -4.13 22.97
CA GLY A 58 -7.73 -4.86 22.64
C GLY A 58 -6.49 -3.96 22.55
N LEU A 59 -6.61 -2.78 21.94
CA LEU A 59 -5.54 -1.79 21.87
C LEU A 59 -5.15 -1.29 23.26
N LEU A 60 -6.12 -0.96 24.13
CA LEU A 60 -5.85 -0.46 25.48
C LEU A 60 -5.13 -1.47 26.39
N SER A 61 -5.33 -2.77 26.15
CA SER A 61 -4.67 -3.84 26.92
C SER A 61 -3.34 -4.29 26.34
N THR A 62 -2.93 -3.76 25.18
CA THR A 62 -1.68 -4.16 24.51
C THR A 62 -0.47 -3.58 25.25
N PRO A 63 0.49 -4.42 25.71
CA PRO A 63 1.68 -3.94 26.40
C PRO A 63 2.56 -3.08 25.47
N ASN A 64 3.21 -2.06 26.05
CA ASN A 64 4.04 -1.09 25.33
C ASN A 64 3.30 -0.22 24.29
N LEU A 65 1.97 -0.23 24.29
CA LEU A 65 1.16 0.67 23.47
C LEU A 65 0.56 1.78 24.33
N SER A 66 0.67 3.02 23.86
CA SER A 66 0.05 4.18 24.49
C SER A 66 -0.78 4.92 23.46
N ILE A 67 -2.05 5.19 23.79
CA ILE A 67 -2.97 5.92 22.92
C ILE A 67 -3.04 7.37 23.41
N ARG A 68 -2.88 8.32 22.48
CA ARG A 68 -2.96 9.75 22.74
C ARG A 68 -3.85 10.39 21.69
N GLU A 69 -4.86 11.12 22.15
CA GLU A 69 -5.66 11.97 21.29
C GLU A 69 -4.94 13.31 21.08
N ALA A 70 -4.40 13.51 19.88
CA ALA A 70 -3.80 14.78 19.48
C ALA A 70 -3.69 14.87 17.96
N MET A 71 -3.79 16.09 17.41
CA MET A 71 -3.47 16.35 16.01
C MET A 71 -1.97 16.56 15.85
N VAL A 72 -1.30 15.72 15.07
CA VAL A 72 0.10 15.91 14.67
C VAL A 72 0.19 16.91 13.54
N THR A 73 1.07 17.91 13.67
CA THR A 73 1.23 18.99 12.69
C THR A 73 2.62 19.04 12.04
N ASN A 74 3.63 18.43 12.68
CA ASN A 74 5.01 18.53 12.24
C ASN A 74 5.81 17.26 12.60
N ILE A 75 6.73 16.85 11.74
CA ILE A 75 7.72 15.81 11.99
C ILE A 75 8.99 16.48 12.52
N LEU A 76 9.56 15.93 13.60
CA LEU A 76 10.82 16.39 14.17
C LEU A 76 11.96 15.66 13.47
N LEU A 77 12.89 16.43 12.90
CA LEU A 77 14.10 15.91 12.28
C LEU A 77 15.33 16.35 13.06
N GLY A 78 16.24 15.41 13.24
CA GLY A 78 17.53 15.58 13.87
C GLY A 78 18.66 15.84 12.88
N LYS A 79 19.88 15.51 13.30
CA LYS A 79 21.05 15.56 12.42
C LYS A 79 20.91 14.56 11.28
N ASN A 80 21.36 14.95 10.08
CA ASN A 80 21.32 14.12 8.87
C ASN A 80 19.91 13.61 8.51
N ASP A 81 18.88 14.44 8.69
CA ASP A 81 17.48 14.14 8.36
C ASP A 81 16.88 12.91 9.05
N ASN A 82 17.47 12.47 10.15
CA ASN A 82 16.91 11.37 10.96
C ASN A 82 15.63 11.81 11.65
N VAL A 83 14.60 10.94 11.63
CA VAL A 83 13.35 11.19 12.36
C VAL A 83 13.61 11.08 13.86
N GLU A 84 13.23 12.13 14.60
CA GLU A 84 13.32 12.16 16.07
C GLU A 84 11.94 12.10 16.75
N GLY A 85 10.85 12.30 16.00
CA GLY A 85 9.49 12.22 16.53
C GLY A 85 8.49 13.13 15.84
N VAL A 86 7.46 13.56 16.59
CA VAL A 86 6.38 14.41 16.11
C VAL A 86 6.05 15.55 17.07
N CYS A 87 5.51 16.64 16.52
CA CYS A 87 4.95 17.75 17.28
C CYS A 87 3.44 17.86 17.01
N THR A 88 2.67 18.06 18.08
CA THR A 88 1.22 18.22 18.01
C THR A 88 0.81 19.67 17.80
N PHE A 89 -0.46 19.90 17.50
CA PHE A 89 -1.05 21.23 17.34
C PHE A 89 -0.85 22.14 18.55
N PHE A 90 -0.91 21.57 19.76
CA PHE A 90 -0.67 22.31 21.01
C PHE A 90 0.82 22.46 21.37
N GLY A 91 1.74 22.08 20.48
CA GLY A 91 3.18 22.21 20.68
C GLY A 91 3.83 21.10 21.51
N MET A 92 3.08 20.06 21.89
CA MET A 92 3.65 18.91 22.60
C MET A 92 4.52 18.09 21.65
N LYS A 93 5.69 17.66 22.12
CA LYS A 93 6.63 16.84 21.36
C LYS A 93 6.63 15.41 21.89
N PHE A 94 6.51 14.45 20.98
CA PHE A 94 6.65 13.03 21.26
C PHE A 94 7.84 12.50 20.48
N TYR A 95 8.85 12.00 21.19
CA TYR A 95 10.08 11.50 20.58
C TYR A 95 9.95 10.02 20.25
N ALA A 96 10.40 9.65 19.05
CA ALA A 96 10.42 8.28 18.58
C ALA A 96 11.48 8.12 17.48
N PRO A 97 12.20 6.98 17.43
CA PRO A 97 13.19 6.72 16.38
C PRO A 97 12.56 6.52 14.99
N SER A 98 11.26 6.22 14.95
CA SER A 98 10.50 5.98 13.72
C SER A 98 9.07 6.52 13.87
N VAL A 99 8.51 7.05 12.78
CA VAL A 99 7.15 7.57 12.72
C VAL A 99 6.42 6.96 11.52
N ILE A 100 5.21 6.45 11.74
CA ILE A 100 4.34 5.90 10.69
C ILE A 100 3.14 6.84 10.53
N LEU A 101 2.89 7.31 9.31
CA LEU A 101 1.78 8.22 9.00
C LEU A 101 0.60 7.44 8.39
N THR A 102 -0.54 7.45 9.09
CA THR A 102 -1.79 6.78 8.67
C THR A 102 -2.96 7.77 8.64
N THR A 103 -2.75 8.95 8.06
CA THR A 103 -3.65 10.11 8.14
C THR A 103 -5.00 9.92 7.41
N GLY A 104 -5.13 8.90 6.57
CA GLY A 104 -6.36 8.61 5.82
C GLY A 104 -6.87 9.82 5.03
N THR A 105 -8.17 10.10 5.10
CA THR A 105 -8.81 11.22 4.40
C THR A 105 -8.69 12.56 5.13
N PHE A 106 -8.00 12.61 6.27
CA PHE A 106 -7.96 13.81 7.12
C PHE A 106 -6.96 14.86 6.64
N MET A 107 -5.83 14.44 6.08
CA MET A 107 -4.73 15.35 5.75
C MET A 107 -5.14 16.35 4.65
N SER A 108 -5.27 17.64 5.00
CA SER A 108 -5.83 18.67 4.13
C SER A 108 -7.17 18.27 3.47
N GLY A 109 -7.95 17.47 4.20
CA GLY A 109 -9.23 16.90 3.78
C GLY A 109 -10.27 17.96 3.43
N LYS A 110 -11.11 17.66 2.45
CA LYS A 110 -12.21 18.52 2.01
C LYS A 110 -13.37 17.68 1.52
N ILE A 111 -14.55 17.91 2.08
CA ILE A 111 -15.79 17.31 1.61
C ILE A 111 -16.42 18.22 0.56
N TRP A 112 -17.00 17.61 -0.46
CA TRP A 112 -17.71 18.28 -1.54
C TRP A 112 -19.16 17.77 -1.57
N VAL A 113 -20.12 18.68 -1.48
CA VAL A 113 -21.55 18.38 -1.60
C VAL A 113 -22.13 19.23 -2.72
N GLY A 114 -22.31 18.63 -3.89
CA GLY A 114 -22.65 19.37 -5.10
C GLY A 114 -21.59 20.45 -5.41
N ARG A 115 -21.98 21.73 -5.30
CA ARG A 115 -21.10 22.89 -5.53
C ARG A 115 -20.48 23.46 -4.25
N THR A 116 -20.90 22.98 -3.08
CA THR A 116 -20.35 23.46 -1.81
C THR A 116 -19.17 22.60 -1.38
N SER A 117 -18.25 23.19 -0.63
CA SER A 117 -17.12 22.46 -0.05
C SER A 117 -16.80 22.96 1.34
N MET A 118 -16.31 22.06 2.20
CA MET A 118 -15.90 22.40 3.56
C MET A 118 -14.64 21.59 3.95
N PRO A 119 -13.73 22.17 4.77
CA PRO A 119 -12.60 21.44 5.30
C PRO A 119 -13.09 20.39 6.30
N ALA A 120 -12.86 19.12 5.98
CA ALA A 120 -13.29 17.99 6.80
C ALA A 120 -12.53 16.73 6.39
N GLY A 121 -12.20 15.87 7.36
CA GLY A 121 -11.62 14.55 7.08
C GLY A 121 -12.71 13.52 6.77
N ARG A 122 -13.79 13.58 7.53
CA ARG A 122 -15.04 12.81 7.36
C ARG A 122 -16.22 13.70 7.75
N VAL A 123 -17.44 13.27 7.43
CA VAL A 123 -18.65 14.03 7.77
C VAL A 123 -18.69 14.23 9.29
N GLY A 124 -18.74 15.48 9.75
CA GLY A 124 -18.72 15.83 11.18
C GLY A 124 -17.34 15.91 11.83
N GLU A 125 -16.26 15.56 11.13
CA GLU A 125 -14.90 15.53 11.68
C GLU A 125 -13.97 16.52 10.95
N SER A 126 -13.26 17.33 11.73
CA SER A 126 -12.35 18.36 11.20
C SER A 126 -11.18 17.75 10.42
N ALA A 127 -10.72 18.46 9.40
CA ALA A 127 -9.51 18.08 8.68
C ALA A 127 -8.25 18.27 9.54
N SER A 128 -7.22 17.46 9.31
CA SER A 128 -5.89 17.68 9.86
C SER A 128 -5.14 18.71 9.02
N LEU A 129 -4.57 19.71 9.70
CA LEU A 129 -3.88 20.84 9.08
C LEU A 129 -2.41 20.89 9.52
N GLY A 130 -1.56 21.53 8.72
CA GLY A 130 -0.14 21.70 9.02
C GLY A 130 0.74 20.59 8.44
N LEU A 131 0.39 19.33 8.66
CA LEU A 131 1.26 18.20 8.31
C LEU A 131 1.59 18.13 6.81
N THR A 132 0.62 18.40 5.91
CA THR A 132 0.89 18.46 4.45
C THR A 132 1.96 19.50 4.11
N LYS A 133 1.86 20.70 4.69
CA LYS A 133 2.83 21.78 4.43
C LYS A 133 4.20 21.43 5.00
N ASN A 134 4.24 20.72 6.12
CA ASN A 134 5.49 20.22 6.66
C ASN A 134 6.15 19.22 5.71
N LEU A 135 5.43 18.21 5.22
CA LEU A 135 5.94 17.26 4.25
C LEU A 135 6.46 17.94 2.97
N GLN A 136 5.71 18.91 2.44
CA GLN A 136 6.17 19.70 1.29
C GLN A 136 7.49 20.44 1.55
N ARG A 137 7.66 21.02 2.75
CA ARG A 137 8.92 21.67 3.14
C ARG A 137 10.09 20.69 3.27
N LEU A 138 9.81 19.43 3.57
CA LEU A 138 10.79 18.35 3.59
C LEU A 138 11.11 17.80 2.19
N GLY A 139 10.51 18.37 1.13
CA GLY A 139 10.75 17.97 -0.25
C GLY A 139 9.81 16.90 -0.78
N PHE A 140 8.75 16.53 -0.04
CA PHE A 140 7.75 15.58 -0.56
C PHE A 140 6.78 16.27 -1.52
N GLU A 141 6.52 15.61 -2.64
CA GLU A 141 5.41 15.97 -3.52
C GLU A 141 4.08 15.49 -2.92
N THR A 142 3.03 16.28 -3.13
CA THR A 142 1.69 15.95 -2.62
C THR A 142 0.65 16.17 -3.70
N ASP A 143 -0.26 15.20 -3.86
CA ASP A 143 -1.41 15.31 -4.76
C ASP A 143 -2.73 15.04 -4.01
N ARG A 144 -3.86 15.26 -4.67
CA ARG A 144 -5.21 15.12 -4.10
C ARG A 144 -5.99 14.01 -4.80
N LEU A 145 -6.31 12.97 -4.03
CA LEU A 145 -7.32 11.99 -4.43
C LEU A 145 -8.71 12.42 -3.94
N LYS A 146 -9.74 12.21 -4.77
CA LYS A 146 -11.14 12.40 -4.41
C LYS A 146 -11.89 11.08 -4.55
N ASN A 147 -12.55 10.67 -3.47
CA ASN A 147 -13.49 9.56 -3.43
C ASN A 147 -14.91 10.07 -3.12
N GLY A 148 -15.91 9.37 -3.64
CA GLY A 148 -17.32 9.63 -3.33
C GLY A 148 -17.90 8.51 -2.48
N THR A 149 -18.78 8.87 -1.55
CA THR A 149 -19.58 7.92 -0.78
C THR A 149 -21.05 8.14 -1.17
N PRO A 150 -21.78 7.07 -1.58
CA PRO A 150 -23.23 7.16 -1.79
C PRO A 150 -23.97 7.56 -0.51
N ALA A 151 -25.20 8.08 -0.68
CA ALA A 151 -26.14 8.27 0.42
C ALA A 151 -26.72 6.92 0.88
#